data_AF-A0A931HJW5-F1
#
_entry.id   AF-A0A931HJW5-F1
#
_cell.length_a   1.000
_cell.length_b   1.000
_cell.length_c   1.000
_cell.angle_alpha   90.00
_cell.angle_beta   90.00
_cell.angle_gamma   90.00
#
_symmetry.space_group_name_H-M   'P 1'
#
loop_
_entity.id
_entity.type
_entity.pdbx_description
1 polymer ?
#
loop_
_entity_poly.entity_id
_entity_poly.type
_entity_poly.pdbx_seq_one_letter_code
_entity_poly.pdbx_strand_id
1 'polypeptide(L)'
;MSIDAGIGGLSIAERIVGAWELVEYSTTSDGGKVDHPLGADARGLIVYSADGFMSAQIMRPGRTPYRSRNVHSGETSERGEAAGGYLAYSGPYHVDEDNAAVWHEMTVSLYPNWIGDNQKRDVRFDGDLMTLSSDPLVFRTVTLFPALVWRRVAPRMGRAESLLRAGRHESGAKMQTTPTQRRRTDASDSLFDRRWEQWDDRQNP
;
A
#
# COMPACT_ATOMS: atom_id res chain seq x y z
N MET A 1 -26.30 -13.01 -27.18
CA MET A 1 -25.80 -14.18 -26.43
C MET A 1 -24.33 -14.29 -26.77
N SER A 2 -23.36 -14.01 -25.91
CA SER A 2 -23.23 -14.39 -24.50
C SER A 2 -22.82 -13.19 -23.64
N ILE A 3 -23.26 -13.19 -22.38
CA ILE A 3 -22.93 -12.19 -21.36
C ILE A 3 -21.88 -12.86 -20.49
N ASP A 4 -20.63 -12.39 -20.53
CA ASP A 4 -19.59 -12.81 -19.59
C ASP A 4 -19.81 -12.08 -18.26
N ALA A 5 -20.67 -12.66 -17.43
CA ALA A 5 -20.85 -12.27 -16.04
C ALA A 5 -19.83 -13.03 -15.18
N GLY A 6 -18.61 -12.49 -15.08
CA GLY A 6 -17.55 -13.02 -14.22
C GLY A 6 -16.39 -12.05 -14.07
N ILE A 7 -16.45 -11.20 -13.03
CA ILE A 7 -15.38 -10.28 -12.58
C ILE A 7 -15.02 -9.12 -13.56
N GLY A 8 -15.99 -8.56 -14.27
CA GLY A 8 -15.80 -7.51 -15.28
C GLY A 8 -16.31 -6.10 -14.94
N GLY A 9 -16.33 -5.67 -13.67
CA GLY A 9 -16.93 -4.37 -13.33
C GLY A 9 -16.52 -3.68 -12.02
N LEU A 10 -15.46 -4.14 -11.35
CA LEU A 10 -14.93 -3.42 -10.18
C LEU A 10 -13.93 -2.36 -10.64
N SER A 11 -14.00 -1.18 -10.04
CA SER A 11 -13.01 -0.11 -10.25
C SER A 11 -11.65 -0.50 -9.66
N ILE A 12 -10.57 0.19 -10.04
CA ILE A 12 -9.25 -0.02 -9.43
C ILE A 12 -9.33 0.28 -7.92
N ALA A 13 -10.03 1.33 -7.51
CA ALA A 13 -10.23 1.69 -6.11
C ALA A 13 -10.88 0.55 -5.29
N GLU A 14 -11.90 -0.11 -5.84
CA GLU A 14 -12.54 -1.25 -5.17
C GLU A 14 -11.62 -2.48 -5.15
N ARG A 15 -10.93 -2.72 -6.27
CA ARG A 15 -10.14 -3.93 -6.44
C ARG A 15 -8.82 -3.88 -5.67
N ILE A 16 -8.18 -2.73 -5.54
CA ILE A 16 -6.85 -2.62 -4.92
C ILE A 16 -6.88 -2.87 -3.40
N VAL A 17 -8.01 -2.59 -2.74
CA VAL A 17 -8.17 -2.76 -1.29
C VAL A 17 -7.93 -4.21 -0.88
N GLY A 18 -7.15 -4.37 0.20
CA GLY A 18 -6.77 -5.65 0.78
C GLY A 18 -5.27 -5.82 0.95
N ALA A 19 -4.89 -7.02 1.37
CA ALA A 19 -3.51 -7.44 1.52
C ALA A 19 -3.03 -8.20 0.30
N TRP A 20 -1.80 -7.95 -0.12
CA TRP A 20 -1.17 -8.59 -1.27
C TRP A 20 0.26 -9.02 -0.94
N GLU A 21 0.60 -10.27 -1.26
CA GLU A 21 1.92 -10.86 -1.07
C GLU A 21 2.76 -10.71 -2.34
N LEU A 22 4.04 -10.38 -2.18
CA LEU A 22 4.95 -10.22 -3.30
C LEU A 22 5.17 -11.58 -3.99
N VAL A 23 5.02 -11.59 -5.32
CA VAL A 23 5.41 -12.69 -6.20
C VAL A 23 6.78 -12.40 -6.81
N GLU A 24 7.01 -11.17 -7.27
CA GLU A 24 8.26 -10.80 -7.92
C GLU A 24 8.56 -9.31 -7.75
N TYR A 25 9.83 -8.97 -7.56
CA TYR A 25 10.36 -7.62 -7.75
C TYR A 25 11.49 -7.67 -8.77
N SER A 26 11.28 -7.06 -9.92
CA SER A 26 12.22 -7.06 -11.03
C SER A 26 12.45 -5.67 -11.61
N THR A 27 13.60 -5.54 -12.28
CA THR A 27 13.92 -4.40 -13.14
C THR A 27 14.43 -4.94 -14.46
N THR A 28 13.82 -4.50 -15.57
CA THR A 28 14.25 -4.87 -16.92
C THR A 28 15.01 -3.70 -17.52
N SER A 29 16.18 -3.91 -18.10
CA SER A 29 16.89 -2.87 -18.85
C SER A 29 16.31 -2.68 -20.25
N ASP A 30 16.59 -1.54 -20.89
CA ASP A 30 16.34 -1.32 -22.32
C ASP A 30 16.93 -2.42 -23.24
N GLY A 31 18.07 -3.01 -22.88
CA GLY A 31 18.64 -4.19 -23.54
C GLY A 31 17.95 -5.54 -23.24
N GLY A 32 16.85 -5.56 -22.47
CA GLY A 32 16.09 -6.76 -22.13
C GLY A 32 16.66 -7.61 -20.99
N LYS A 33 17.73 -7.17 -20.31
CA LYS A 33 18.29 -7.89 -19.16
C LYS A 33 17.37 -7.67 -17.95
N VAL A 34 16.96 -8.76 -17.31
CA VAL A 34 16.19 -8.74 -16.06
C VAL A 34 17.14 -8.87 -14.88
N ASP A 35 16.90 -8.08 -13.84
CA ASP A 35 17.56 -8.15 -12.53
C ASP A 35 16.51 -8.12 -11.40
N HIS A 36 16.91 -8.59 -10.21
CA HIS A 36 16.04 -8.65 -9.02
C HIS A 36 16.70 -7.90 -7.85
N PRO A 37 16.31 -6.65 -7.58
CA PRO A 37 17.06 -5.79 -6.66
C PRO A 37 17.17 -6.33 -5.21
N LEU A 38 16.21 -7.15 -4.78
CA LEU A 38 16.21 -7.81 -3.46
C LEU A 38 16.34 -9.34 -3.55
N GLY A 39 16.79 -9.86 -4.69
CA GLY A 39 16.90 -11.29 -4.98
C GLY A 39 15.61 -11.90 -5.56
N ALA A 40 15.75 -13.02 -6.25
CA ALA A 40 14.63 -13.73 -6.89
C ALA A 40 13.61 -14.29 -5.88
N ASP A 41 14.02 -14.46 -4.62
CA ASP A 41 13.23 -14.97 -3.51
C ASP A 41 12.78 -13.86 -2.53
N ALA A 42 12.81 -12.60 -2.98
CA ALA A 42 12.31 -11.46 -2.23
C ALA A 42 10.89 -11.72 -1.71
N ARG A 43 10.64 -11.30 -0.46
CA ARG A 43 9.33 -11.43 0.19
C ARG A 43 8.78 -10.05 0.47
N GLY A 44 7.48 -9.88 0.34
CA GLY A 44 6.86 -8.61 0.67
C GLY A 44 5.38 -8.71 0.94
N LEU A 45 4.88 -7.66 1.57
CA LEU A 45 3.46 -7.42 1.80
C LEU A 45 3.18 -5.96 1.42
N ILE A 46 2.13 -5.74 0.65
CA ILE A 46 1.51 -4.43 0.49
C ILE A 46 0.05 -4.51 0.92
N VAL A 47 -0.37 -3.58 1.77
CA VAL A 47 -1.76 -3.49 2.22
C VAL A 47 -2.31 -2.16 1.76
N TYR A 48 -3.46 -2.19 1.09
CA TYR A 48 -4.29 -1.04 0.80
C TYR A 48 -5.53 -1.12 1.68
N SER A 49 -5.74 -0.10 2.49
CA SER A 49 -6.85 0.00 3.41
C SER A 49 -8.01 0.79 2.79
N ALA A 50 -9.24 0.49 3.19
CA ALA A 50 -10.43 1.14 2.62
C ALA A 50 -10.56 2.62 3.00
N ASP A 51 -9.85 3.06 4.04
CA ASP A 51 -9.75 4.46 4.50
C ASP A 51 -8.62 5.23 3.79
N GLY A 52 -8.06 4.70 2.70
CA GLY A 52 -7.18 5.45 1.80
C GLY A 52 -5.70 5.46 2.21
N PHE A 53 -5.27 4.56 3.10
CA PHE A 53 -3.86 4.39 3.44
C PHE A 53 -3.27 3.12 2.85
N MET A 54 -1.97 3.16 2.56
CA MET A 54 -1.22 2.02 2.10
C MET A 54 0.08 1.83 2.91
N SER A 55 0.54 0.59 2.97
CA SER A 55 1.86 0.24 3.53
C SER A 55 2.51 -0.87 2.72
N ALA A 56 3.70 -0.61 2.19
CA ALA A 56 4.51 -1.59 1.47
C ALA A 56 5.76 -1.94 2.27
N GLN A 57 6.06 -3.24 2.33
CA GLN A 57 7.25 -3.78 2.96
C GLN A 57 7.79 -4.91 2.11
N ILE A 58 9.07 -4.83 1.72
CA ILE A 58 9.75 -5.83 0.91
C ILE A 58 11.12 -6.09 1.49
N MET A 59 11.53 -7.34 1.49
CA MET A 59 12.80 -7.78 2.02
C MET A 59 13.48 -8.82 1.16
N ARG A 60 14.80 -8.70 1.08
CA ARG A 60 15.66 -9.84 0.77
C ARG A 60 15.61 -10.83 1.95
N PRO A 61 15.32 -12.12 1.73
CA PRO A 61 15.38 -13.12 2.79
C PRO A 61 16.82 -13.38 3.23
N GLY A 62 16.98 -14.03 4.40
CA GLY A 62 18.31 -14.45 4.88
C GLY A 62 19.25 -13.31 5.31
N ARG A 63 18.75 -12.09 5.53
CA ARG A 63 19.56 -11.00 6.10
C ARG A 63 20.13 -11.38 7.46
N THR A 64 21.35 -10.93 7.71
CA THR A 64 22.06 -11.13 8.98
C THR A 64 21.24 -10.60 10.16
N PRO A 65 20.86 -11.43 11.14
CA PRO A 65 20.24 -10.95 12.36
C PRO A 65 21.22 -10.13 13.19
N TYR A 66 20.70 -9.18 13.97
CA TYR A 66 21.53 -8.48 14.95
C TYR A 66 22.01 -9.46 16.01
N ARG A 67 23.25 -9.28 16.50
CA ARG A 67 23.75 -10.01 17.67
C ARG A 67 22.98 -9.63 18.93
N SER A 68 22.61 -8.36 19.04
CA SER A 68 21.81 -7.85 20.16
C SER A 68 20.33 -8.19 20.00
N ARG A 69 19.66 -8.45 21.13
CA ARG A 69 18.19 -8.62 21.19
C ARG A 69 17.43 -7.30 21.24
N ASN A 70 18.10 -6.17 21.48
CA ASN A 70 17.46 -4.86 21.50
C ASN A 70 17.41 -4.28 20.08
N VAL A 71 16.20 -4.09 19.55
CA VAL A 71 15.92 -3.64 18.17
C VAL A 71 16.47 -2.24 17.85
N HIS A 72 16.72 -1.41 18.86
CA HIS A 72 17.28 -0.06 18.71
C HIS A 72 18.80 0.00 18.96
N SER A 73 19.42 -1.16 19.20
CA SER A 73 20.87 -1.32 19.35
C SER A 73 21.45 -2.00 18.11
N GLY A 74 22.68 -2.52 18.21
CA GLY A 74 23.40 -3.13 17.09
C GLY A 74 24.43 -2.20 16.49
N GLU A 75 25.46 -2.79 15.91
CA GLU A 75 26.56 -2.09 15.25
C GLU A 75 26.07 -1.36 13.99
N THR A 76 26.79 -0.30 13.60
CA THR A 76 26.44 0.47 12.39
C THR A 76 26.38 -0.41 11.14
N SER A 77 27.27 -1.40 11.01
CA SER A 77 27.27 -2.36 9.90
C SER A 77 26.02 -3.25 9.90
N GLU A 78 25.60 -3.76 11.05
CA GLU A 78 24.38 -4.57 11.18
C GLU A 78 23.14 -3.76 10.75
N ARG A 79 23.06 -2.50 11.17
CA ARG A 79 21.96 -1.59 10.77
C ARG A 79 21.98 -1.30 9.27
N GLY A 80 23.16 -1.08 8.71
CA GLY A 80 23.35 -0.86 7.27
C GLY A 80 22.92 -2.07 6.44
N GLU A 81 23.30 -3.28 6.84
CA GLU A 81 22.89 -4.52 6.15
C GLU A 81 21.38 -4.77 6.26
N ALA A 82 20.79 -4.55 7.44
CA ALA A 82 19.36 -4.71 7.64
C ALA A 82 18.56 -3.72 6.78
N ALA A 83 18.96 -2.44 6.77
CA ALA A 83 18.30 -1.42 5.97
C ALA A 83 18.51 -1.62 4.46
N GLY A 84 19.75 -1.91 4.03
CA GLY A 84 20.09 -2.06 2.61
C GLY A 84 19.43 -3.28 1.93
N GLY A 85 18.94 -4.25 2.71
CA GLY A 85 18.16 -5.37 2.19
C GLY A 85 16.65 -5.21 2.33
N TYR A 86 16.13 -4.03 2.71
CA TYR A 86 14.70 -3.76 2.98
C TYR A 86 14.22 -2.55 2.17
N LEU A 87 13.00 -2.62 1.65
CA LEU A 87 12.27 -1.47 1.12
C LEU A 87 10.96 -1.33 1.91
N ALA A 88 10.77 -0.21 2.60
CA ALA A 88 9.58 0.03 3.40
C ALA A 88 9.12 1.47 3.27
N TYR A 89 7.83 1.67 3.00
CA TYR A 89 7.20 2.97 2.96
C TYR A 89 5.70 2.87 3.20
N SER A 90 5.07 3.96 3.65
CA SER A 90 3.64 4.00 3.96
C SER A 90 3.10 5.43 3.91
N GLY A 91 1.80 5.55 3.69
CA GLY A 91 1.07 6.80 3.73
C GLY A 91 -0.24 6.73 2.95
N PRO A 92 -0.88 7.88 2.69
CA PRO A 92 -2.07 7.94 1.85
C PRO A 92 -1.83 7.41 0.44
N TYR A 93 -2.90 6.96 -0.20
CA TYR A 93 -2.91 6.70 -1.63
C TYR A 93 -4.17 7.24 -2.28
N HIS A 94 -4.05 7.57 -3.56
CA HIS A 94 -5.21 7.87 -4.40
C HIS A 94 -5.15 7.04 -5.68
N VAL A 95 -6.32 6.65 -6.18
CA VAL A 95 -6.45 5.93 -7.44
C VAL A 95 -6.85 6.91 -8.53
N ASP A 96 -6.20 6.76 -9.67
CA ASP A 96 -6.50 7.45 -10.92
C ASP A 96 -7.01 6.41 -11.91
N GLU A 97 -8.35 6.29 -11.97
CA GLU A 97 -9.03 5.28 -12.79
C GLU A 97 -8.78 5.52 -14.29
N ASP A 98 -8.71 6.79 -14.72
CA ASP A 98 -8.59 7.17 -16.13
C ASP A 98 -7.22 6.80 -16.69
N ASN A 99 -6.17 6.91 -15.87
CA ASN A 99 -4.80 6.57 -16.25
C ASN A 99 -4.36 5.18 -15.79
N ALA A 100 -5.28 4.38 -15.26
CA ALA A 100 -5.00 3.07 -14.67
C ALA A 100 -3.82 3.11 -13.68
N ALA A 101 -3.81 4.07 -12.77
CA ALA A 101 -2.70 4.33 -11.87
C ALA A 101 -3.13 4.47 -10.40
N VAL A 102 -2.16 4.28 -9.51
CA VAL A 102 -2.28 4.59 -8.09
C VAL A 102 -1.09 5.44 -7.68
N TRP A 103 -1.34 6.49 -6.91
CA TRP A 103 -0.32 7.36 -6.38
C TRP A 103 -0.11 7.06 -4.90
N HIS A 104 1.16 6.92 -4.51
CA HIS A 104 1.57 6.71 -3.12
C HIS A 104 2.17 8.00 -2.59
N GLU A 105 1.64 8.50 -1.47
CA GLU A 105 2.16 9.68 -0.78
C GLU A 105 2.97 9.23 0.44
N MET A 106 4.28 9.44 0.41
CA MET A 106 5.18 8.86 1.42
C MET A 106 5.24 9.71 2.69
N THR A 107 4.57 9.24 3.74
CA THR A 107 4.62 9.86 5.09
C THR A 107 5.59 9.16 6.03
N VAL A 108 5.82 7.87 5.81
CA VAL A 108 6.78 7.03 6.53
C VAL A 108 7.62 6.30 5.50
N SER A 109 8.95 6.28 5.66
CA SER A 109 9.85 5.56 4.77
C SER A 109 11.13 5.17 5.48
N LEU A 110 11.66 3.98 5.17
CA LEU A 110 13.01 3.60 5.57
C LEU A 110 14.07 4.42 4.81
N TYR A 111 13.78 4.83 3.58
CA TYR A 111 14.61 5.75 2.81
C TYR A 111 14.10 7.18 3.01
N PRO A 112 14.79 8.02 3.82
CA PRO A 112 14.23 9.30 4.27
C PRO A 112 13.93 10.29 3.15
N ASN A 113 14.66 10.18 2.03
CA ASN A 113 14.52 11.10 0.90
C ASN A 113 13.17 10.98 0.19
N TRP A 114 12.40 9.91 0.44
CA TRP A 114 11.04 9.79 -0.09
C TRP A 114 9.97 10.46 0.79
N ILE A 115 10.31 10.93 1.99
CA ILE A 115 9.30 11.56 2.85
C ILE A 115 8.81 12.85 2.18
N GLY A 116 7.49 12.92 1.94
CA GLY A 116 6.82 14.01 1.23
C GLY A 116 6.74 13.82 -0.30
N ASP A 117 7.33 12.76 -0.85
CA ASP A 117 7.21 12.45 -2.29
C ASP A 117 5.86 11.80 -2.61
N ASN A 118 5.35 12.12 -3.81
CA ASN A 118 4.22 11.45 -4.43
C ASN A 118 4.70 10.62 -5.61
N GLN A 119 4.54 9.29 -5.55
CA GLN A 119 5.00 8.41 -6.60
C GLN A 119 3.86 7.66 -7.28
N LYS A 120 3.76 7.85 -8.59
CA LYS A 120 2.83 7.12 -9.46
C LYS A 120 3.26 5.66 -9.62
N ARG A 121 2.28 4.77 -9.64
CA ARG A 121 2.42 3.38 -10.09
C ARG A 121 1.32 3.07 -11.10
N ASP A 122 1.68 2.59 -12.28
CA ASP A 122 0.69 2.03 -13.20
C ASP A 122 0.21 0.69 -12.64
N VAL A 123 -1.09 0.45 -12.71
CA VAL A 123 -1.77 -0.70 -12.13
C VAL A 123 -2.31 -1.57 -13.24
N ARG A 124 -1.92 -2.84 -13.24
CA ARG A 124 -2.55 -3.86 -14.07
C ARG A 124 -2.94 -5.03 -13.20
N PHE A 125 -4.12 -5.57 -13.42
CA PHE A 125 -4.53 -6.78 -12.74
C PHE A 125 -4.78 -7.92 -13.73
N ASP A 126 -4.50 -9.14 -13.26
CA ASP A 126 -4.74 -10.38 -13.99
C ASP A 126 -5.20 -11.44 -12.98
N GLY A 127 -6.50 -11.72 -12.93
CA GLY A 127 -7.10 -12.54 -11.88
C GLY A 127 -6.79 -12.02 -10.47
N ASP A 128 -6.08 -12.85 -9.70
CA ASP A 128 -5.61 -12.58 -8.33
C ASP A 128 -4.24 -11.89 -8.28
N LEU A 129 -3.64 -11.58 -9.43
CA LEU A 129 -2.38 -10.85 -9.54
C LEU A 129 -2.61 -9.36 -9.78
N MET A 130 -1.72 -8.56 -9.21
CA MET A 130 -1.60 -7.12 -9.43
C MET A 130 -0.15 -6.80 -9.77
N THR A 131 0.08 -6.16 -10.91
CA THR A 131 1.36 -5.57 -11.28
C THR A 131 1.33 -4.09 -10.97
N LEU A 132 2.33 -3.61 -10.25
CA LEU A 132 2.65 -2.19 -10.08
C LEU A 132 3.98 -1.89 -10.79
N SER A 133 3.97 -0.97 -11.74
CA SER A 133 5.18 -0.48 -12.41
C SER A 133 5.34 1.02 -12.21
N SER A 134 6.56 1.55 -12.37
CA SER A 134 6.80 2.99 -12.37
C SER A 134 7.17 3.47 -13.78
N ASP A 135 7.24 4.78 -13.92
CA ASP A 135 7.96 5.37 -15.05
C ASP A 135 9.41 4.85 -15.10
N PRO A 136 10.04 4.81 -16.29
CA PRO A 136 11.38 4.29 -16.44
C PRO A 136 12.40 5.10 -15.63
N LEU A 137 13.31 4.39 -14.96
CA LEU A 137 14.40 5.00 -14.22
C LEU A 137 15.64 5.08 -15.11
N VAL A 138 16.14 6.30 -15.35
CA VAL A 138 17.33 6.51 -16.17
C VAL A 138 18.57 6.57 -15.27
N PHE A 139 19.45 5.60 -15.42
CA PHE A 139 20.74 5.53 -14.73
C PHE A 139 21.88 5.65 -15.74
N ARG A 140 22.43 6.86 -15.88
CA ARG A 140 23.47 7.19 -16.86
C ARG A 140 23.02 6.87 -18.29
N THR A 141 23.46 5.73 -18.84
CA THR A 141 23.17 5.27 -20.20
C THR A 141 22.21 4.10 -20.25
N VAL A 142 21.71 3.64 -19.09
CA VAL A 142 20.80 2.49 -18.99
C VAL A 142 19.45 2.96 -18.50
N THR A 143 18.40 2.63 -19.23
CA THR A 143 17.02 2.80 -18.77
C THR A 143 16.55 1.51 -18.12
N LEU A 144 15.98 1.60 -16.91
CA LEU A 144 15.40 0.48 -16.19
C LEU A 144 13.88 0.64 -16.11
N PHE A 145 13.16 -0.46 -16.23
CA PHE A 145 11.71 -0.56 -16.12
C PHE A 145 11.38 -1.42 -14.90
N PRO A 146 11.13 -0.82 -13.72
CA PRO A 146 10.80 -1.56 -12.51
C PRO A 146 9.37 -2.09 -12.55
N ALA A 147 9.17 -3.32 -12.09
CA ALA A 147 7.86 -3.91 -11.91
C ALA A 147 7.82 -4.76 -10.63
N LEU A 148 6.68 -4.71 -9.95
CA LEU A 148 6.37 -5.57 -8.82
C LEU A 148 5.08 -6.32 -9.10
N VAL A 149 5.15 -7.65 -9.03
CA VAL A 149 3.98 -8.52 -9.15
C VAL A 149 3.57 -8.98 -7.77
N TRP A 150 2.30 -8.81 -7.45
CA TRP A 150 1.70 -9.12 -6.16
C TRP A 150 0.53 -10.08 -6.35
N ARG A 151 0.32 -11.00 -5.41
CA ARG A 151 -0.82 -11.90 -5.37
C ARG A 151 -1.74 -11.52 -4.21
N ARG A 152 -3.05 -11.51 -4.45
CA ARG A 152 -4.03 -11.25 -3.40
C ARG A 152 -3.92 -12.30 -2.29
N VAL A 153 -3.87 -11.83 -1.05
CA VAL A 153 -3.89 -12.72 0.13
C VAL A 153 -5.30 -13.26 0.33
N ALA A 154 -5.41 -14.59 0.42
CA ALA A 154 -6.67 -15.23 0.79
C ALA A 154 -7.06 -14.84 2.23
N PRO A 155 -8.34 -14.53 2.50
CA PRO A 155 -8.80 -14.27 3.87
C PRO A 155 -8.42 -15.43 4.79
N ARG A 156 -7.77 -15.14 5.92
CA ARG A 156 -7.50 -16.17 6.93
C ARG A 156 -8.85 -16.68 7.48
N MET A 157 -9.17 -17.94 7.17
CA MET A 157 -10.35 -18.62 7.68
C MET A 157 -10.33 -18.57 9.22
N GLY A 158 -11.41 -18.04 9.82
CA GLY A 158 -11.53 -17.74 11.25
C GLY A 158 -11.88 -16.28 11.57
N ARG A 159 -11.39 -15.30 10.78
CA ARG A 159 -11.76 -13.87 10.95
C ARG A 159 -13.10 -13.51 10.30
N ALA A 160 -13.44 -14.16 9.18
CA ALA A 160 -14.72 -13.96 8.50
C ALA A 160 -15.91 -14.46 9.35
N GLU A 161 -15.75 -15.59 10.05
CA GLU A 161 -16.80 -16.13 10.92
C GLU A 161 -17.05 -15.28 12.17
N SER A 162 -16.01 -14.65 12.72
CA SER A 162 -16.11 -13.78 13.90
C SER A 162 -16.81 -12.45 13.57
N LEU A 163 -16.55 -11.87 12.39
CA LEU A 163 -17.27 -10.67 11.92
C LEU A 163 -18.76 -10.95 11.61
N LEU A 164 -19.08 -12.12 11.02
CA LEU A 164 -20.46 -12.55 10.79
C LEU A 164 -21.23 -12.89 12.08
N ARG A 165 -20.53 -13.24 13.16
CA ARG A 165 -21.16 -13.43 14.49
C ARG A 165 -21.37 -12.09 15.21
N ALA A 166 -20.45 -11.14 15.08
CA ALA A 166 -20.60 -9.81 15.66
C ALA A 166 -21.78 -9.03 15.05
N GLY A 167 -21.95 -9.04 13.71
CA GLY A 167 -23.08 -8.38 13.04
C GLY A 167 -24.46 -8.98 13.34
N ARG A 168 -24.53 -10.23 13.86
CA ARG A 168 -25.78 -10.85 14.32
C ARG A 168 -26.16 -10.49 15.75
N HIS A 169 -25.23 -9.97 16.55
CA HIS A 169 -25.54 -9.53 17.92
C HIS A 169 -26.10 -8.09 17.95
N GLU A 170 -25.83 -7.26 16.94
CA GLU A 170 -26.34 -5.88 16.89
C GLU A 170 -27.78 -5.78 16.36
N SER A 171 -28.28 -6.78 15.63
CA SER A 171 -29.67 -6.79 15.12
C SER A 171 -30.73 -7.28 16.12
N GLY A 172 -30.33 -7.63 17.36
CA GLY A 172 -31.19 -8.22 18.39
C GLY A 172 -31.54 -7.33 19.59
N ALA A 173 -31.01 -6.12 19.70
CA ALA A 173 -31.26 -5.26 20.86
C ALA A 173 -32.64 -4.57 20.76
N LYS A 174 -33.67 -5.21 21.35
CA LYS A 174 -34.98 -4.60 21.58
C LYS A 174 -34.83 -3.30 22.38
N MET A 175 -35.38 -2.25 21.80
CA MET A 175 -35.64 -0.93 22.37
C MET A 175 -36.33 -1.05 23.73
N GLN A 176 -35.61 -0.75 24.81
CA GLN A 176 -36.19 -0.38 26.10
C GLN A 176 -36.00 1.12 26.28
N THR A 177 -37.10 1.86 26.15
CA THR A 177 -37.16 3.28 26.45
C THR A 177 -37.37 3.47 27.95
N THR A 178 -36.56 4.34 28.57
CA THR A 178 -36.88 4.94 29.88
C THR A 178 -36.40 6.39 29.85
N PRO A 179 -37.16 7.35 30.41
CA PRO A 179 -37.09 8.74 29.98
C PRO A 179 -36.09 9.62 30.76
N THR A 180 -35.41 10.46 29.99
CA THR A 180 -35.08 11.88 30.20
C THR A 180 -34.31 12.31 31.45
N GLN A 181 -33.11 12.88 31.24
CA GLN A 181 -32.82 14.20 31.79
C GLN A 181 -31.85 15.00 30.88
N ARG A 182 -32.32 16.19 30.46
CA ARG A 182 -31.56 17.16 29.65
C ARG A 182 -30.50 17.85 30.51
N ARG A 183 -29.30 18.06 29.96
CA ARG A 183 -28.52 19.30 30.15
C ARG A 183 -27.75 19.65 28.88
N ARG A 184 -27.86 20.92 28.51
CA ARG A 184 -27.17 21.64 27.42
C ARG A 184 -25.74 21.98 27.80
N THR A 185 -24.86 22.05 26.78
CA THR A 185 -23.89 23.11 26.38
C THR A 185 -22.86 22.43 25.47
N ASP A 186 -22.80 22.67 24.16
CA ASP A 186 -22.34 23.84 23.37
C ASP A 186 -20.93 23.61 22.79
N ALA A 187 -20.90 23.67 21.44
CA ALA A 187 -19.85 24.09 20.49
C ALA A 187 -18.37 23.67 20.69
N SER A 188 -17.78 22.99 19.70
CA SER A 188 -17.11 23.66 18.56
C SER A 188 -16.49 22.68 17.53
N ASP A 189 -16.75 23.01 16.25
CA ASP A 189 -15.92 22.99 15.02
C ASP A 189 -14.91 21.84 14.78
N SER A 190 -15.09 20.96 13.79
CA SER A 190 -14.95 21.15 12.32
C SER A 190 -13.56 21.67 11.91
N LEU A 191 -12.63 20.76 11.57
CA LEU A 191 -11.35 21.08 10.93
C LEU A 191 -10.88 20.02 9.90
N PHE A 192 -11.82 19.39 9.18
CA PHE A 192 -11.50 18.58 8.00
C PHE A 192 -12.34 19.05 6.82
N ASP A 193 -12.08 20.27 6.37
CA ASP A 193 -12.33 20.65 4.99
C ASP A 193 -11.45 21.85 4.61
N ARG A 194 -11.04 21.92 3.35
CA ARG A 194 -10.16 22.91 2.68
C ARG A 194 -8.64 22.63 2.70
N ARG A 195 -8.18 21.87 1.71
CA ARG A 195 -7.03 22.28 0.86
C ARG A 195 -6.91 21.42 -0.41
N TRP A 196 -7.69 21.70 -1.45
CA TRP A 196 -7.50 21.09 -2.78
C TRP A 196 -7.52 22.07 -3.96
N GLU A 197 -7.26 23.36 -3.72
CA GLU A 197 -7.06 24.34 -4.79
C GLU A 197 -5.90 25.27 -4.43
N GLN A 198 -4.67 24.88 -4.76
CA GLN A 198 -3.48 25.75 -4.91
C GLN A 198 -2.22 24.91 -5.15
N TRP A 199 -2.17 24.07 -6.17
CA TRP A 199 -0.93 23.44 -6.62
C TRP A 199 -0.83 23.46 -8.15
N ASP A 200 -1.26 24.57 -8.73
CA ASP A 200 -0.84 25.00 -10.07
C ASP A 200 -0.14 26.36 -9.89
N ASP A 201 0.96 26.57 -10.60
CA ASP A 201 1.97 27.60 -10.40
C ASP A 201 2.84 27.49 -9.13
N ARG A 202 3.93 26.72 -9.25
CA ARG A 202 5.32 27.23 -9.07
C ARG A 202 6.37 26.11 -9.06
N GLN A 203 7.14 26.00 -10.13
CA GLN A 203 8.59 26.35 -10.19
C GLN A 203 9.36 25.50 -11.20
N ASN A 204 9.62 26.12 -12.35
CA ASN A 204 10.84 25.94 -13.12
C ASN A 204 11.93 26.85 -12.50
N PRO A 205 13.18 26.37 -12.40
CA PRO A 205 14.22 27.01 -13.20
C PRO A 205 14.86 26.05 -14.20
#